data_AF-A0A8B6FYW6-F1
#
_entry.id   AF-A0A8B6FYW6-F1
#
_cell.length_a   1.000
_cell.length_b   1.000
_cell.length_c   1.000
_cell.angle_alpha   90.00
_cell.angle_beta   90.00
_cell.angle_gamma   90.00
#
_symmetry.space_group_name_H-M   'P 1'
#
loop_
_entity.id
_entity.type
_entity.pdbx_description
1 polymer ?
#
loop_
_entity_poly.entity_id
_entity_poly.type
_entity_poly.pdbx_seq_one_letter_code
_entity_poly.pdbx_strand_id
1 'polypeptide(L)'
;MKMIRTDDSDHFSEVDEIELHVGNTDTLLDHIPDDNPLCDAGLTFAPGEGQRPISLYSDPDAEYLSFPTIFCGQRRPDNKDRVEFQQRGSPHIHILIWIENAPVYESDSNEDVVAFIDKYVSCSLLENDTSLVNLQVHKHSKTCRKKGHPICRFGFPLPPMKATVILEPLKENDDIEKYKAIYKEIQNEINTLHNSEDIDQMTYDMFLDDVLQMNDENYIKAIRSNLSGPKVFLKRKPSEVRVNGYMKTVLIAWQANHDLQFVLDAFACAVYIVSYISKSQKGMSALLDQAAKEARQGNLDLKHQVRHIGNYFSNSVETSAQEATYLTLQMPLTKATRQVVFINTSPQHKRTFPPKQSSALEKLGPDSTEIESDNDIKRYSRRPKQLENWCLADYVSQLELQYPKTSESSDHETEQQE
;
A
#
# COMPACT_ATOMS: atom_id res chain seq x y z
N MET A 1 -34.45 23.74 19.35
CA MET A 1 -35.82 23.31 18.96
C MET A 1 -36.24 24.09 17.73
N LYS A 2 -36.91 23.43 16.78
CA LYS A 2 -37.28 23.84 15.40
C LYS A 2 -36.18 23.65 14.37
N MET A 3 -36.44 23.19 13.15
CA MET A 3 -37.45 22.33 12.51
C MET A 3 -37.09 22.37 11.02
N ILE A 4 -37.17 21.23 10.36
CA ILE A 4 -36.93 21.04 8.92
C ILE A 4 -38.07 21.69 8.09
N ARG A 5 -37.72 22.29 6.94
CA ARG A 5 -38.46 22.30 5.66
C ARG A 5 -37.41 22.39 4.54
N THR A 6 -37.15 21.35 3.74
CA THR A 6 -37.86 20.91 2.52
C THR A 6 -38.17 22.05 1.56
N ASP A 7 -37.43 22.11 0.44
CA ASP A 7 -38.00 21.96 -0.89
C ASP A 7 -36.90 21.57 -1.91
N ASP A 8 -37.17 20.48 -2.63
CA ASP A 8 -36.45 20.00 -3.80
C ASP A 8 -36.87 20.83 -5.02
N SER A 9 -35.94 21.58 -5.59
CA SER A 9 -35.85 21.81 -7.02
C SER A 9 -34.52 22.50 -7.30
N ASP A 10 -33.58 21.78 -7.92
CA ASP A 10 -33.02 22.24 -9.18
C ASP A 10 -32.12 21.17 -9.81
N HIS A 11 -32.26 21.06 -11.13
CA HIS A 11 -31.48 20.22 -12.01
C HIS A 11 -29.98 20.47 -11.82
N PHE A 12 -29.26 19.46 -11.32
CA PHE A 12 -27.80 19.49 -11.31
C PHE A 12 -27.25 18.35 -12.17
N SER A 13 -26.81 18.70 -13.38
CA SER A 13 -25.82 17.96 -14.15
C SER A 13 -24.47 18.61 -13.91
N GLU A 14 -23.42 17.84 -13.71
CA GLU A 14 -22.07 18.41 -13.84
C GLU A 14 -21.11 17.37 -14.40
N VAL A 15 -20.94 17.46 -15.71
CA VAL A 15 -19.63 17.35 -16.33
C VAL A 15 -19.30 18.78 -16.75
N ASP A 16 -18.09 19.20 -16.37
CA ASP A 16 -17.41 20.45 -16.72
C ASP A 16 -17.95 21.75 -16.09
N GLU A 17 -17.29 22.20 -15.02
CA GLU A 17 -16.52 23.45 -15.05
C GLU A 17 -15.67 23.61 -13.78
N ILE A 18 -14.65 24.43 -13.90
CA ILE A 18 -13.57 24.70 -12.93
C ILE A 18 -14.13 25.45 -11.73
N GLU A 19 -13.96 24.94 -10.50
CA GLU A 19 -13.99 25.78 -9.31
C GLU A 19 -12.93 25.38 -8.25
N LEU A 20 -11.99 26.30 -8.08
CA LEU A 20 -11.08 26.48 -6.95
C LEU A 20 -11.87 26.79 -5.68
N HIS A 21 -11.69 26.03 -4.60
CA HIS A 21 -11.87 26.45 -3.19
C HIS A 21 -10.74 25.76 -2.40
N VAL A 22 -9.60 26.39 -2.06
CA VAL A 22 -9.32 27.49 -1.12
C VAL A 22 -9.97 27.31 0.25
N GLY A 23 -9.12 26.99 1.24
CA GLY A 23 -9.36 27.30 2.65
C GLY A 23 -9.27 26.12 3.60
N ASN A 24 -8.12 25.96 4.26
CA ASN A 24 -8.05 26.18 5.70
C ASN A 24 -6.62 26.54 6.11
N THR A 25 -6.54 27.60 6.90
CA THR A 25 -5.35 28.34 7.31
C THR A 25 -4.50 27.60 8.34
N ASP A 26 -3.20 27.61 8.04
CA ASP A 26 -2.02 27.86 8.86
C ASP A 26 -1.60 26.96 10.03
N THR A 27 -0.32 26.59 9.99
CA THR A 27 0.61 27.12 11.01
C THR A 27 1.86 27.67 10.33
N LEU A 28 1.89 29.00 10.17
CA LEU A 28 3.10 29.81 10.02
C LEU A 28 3.87 29.79 11.35
N LEU A 29 5.16 29.48 11.32
CA LEU A 29 6.10 29.99 12.31
C LEU A 29 6.47 31.41 11.89
N ASP A 30 5.78 32.40 12.44
CA ASP A 30 6.26 33.79 12.41
C ASP A 30 6.28 34.37 13.82
N HIS A 31 7.31 35.18 14.07
CA HIS A 31 7.71 35.75 15.36
C HIS A 31 6.56 36.32 16.21
N ILE A 32 6.43 35.82 17.44
CA ILE A 32 5.61 36.44 18.50
C ILE A 32 6.53 37.34 19.34
N PRO A 33 6.18 38.63 19.58
CA PRO A 33 6.94 39.53 20.47
C PRO A 33 6.91 39.05 21.94
N ASP A 34 8.00 39.31 22.66
CA ASP A 34 8.38 38.75 23.98
C ASP A 34 7.40 38.92 25.17
N ASP A 35 6.22 39.53 25.01
CA ASP A 35 5.38 40.00 26.14
C ASP A 35 3.96 39.39 26.21
N ASN A 36 3.75 38.12 25.84
CA ASN A 36 2.44 37.46 26.00
C ASN A 36 2.40 36.49 27.21
N PRO A 37 1.58 36.75 28.26
CA PRO A 37 1.49 35.95 29.48
C PRO A 37 0.79 34.58 29.33
N LEU A 38 0.58 34.09 28.11
CA LEU A 38 0.15 32.71 27.83
C LEU A 38 1.31 31.69 27.79
N CYS A 39 2.57 32.14 28.00
CA CYS A 39 3.76 31.28 28.00
C CYS A 39 3.87 30.28 29.17
N ASP A 40 3.01 30.34 30.19
CA ASP A 40 3.11 29.48 31.38
C ASP A 40 2.18 28.24 31.38
N ALA A 41 1.45 27.97 30.29
CA ALA A 41 0.69 26.73 30.14
C ALA A 41 1.41 25.77 29.18
N GLY A 42 2.43 25.08 29.69
CA GLY A 42 3.17 24.06 28.95
C GLY A 42 2.28 22.92 28.46
N LEU A 43 2.34 22.65 27.16
CA LEU A 43 2.17 21.31 26.61
C LEU A 43 3.41 20.98 25.79
N THR A 44 4.41 20.47 26.48
CA THR A 44 5.59 19.82 25.92
C THR A 44 5.16 18.48 25.32
N PHE A 45 5.31 18.32 24.01
CA PHE A 45 5.38 17.01 23.39
C PHE A 45 6.53 17.01 22.38
N ALA A 46 7.67 16.50 22.81
CA ALA A 46 8.79 16.17 21.94
C ALA A 46 8.81 14.65 21.73
N PRO A 47 8.84 14.13 20.50
CA PRO A 47 9.40 12.82 20.23
C PRO A 47 10.91 12.99 20.03
N GLY A 48 11.70 12.55 21.02
CA GLY A 48 13.16 12.53 20.95
C GLY A 48 13.82 13.85 21.34
N GLU A 49 14.02 14.06 22.64
CA GLU A 49 14.85 15.16 23.14
C GLU A 49 16.26 15.08 22.50
N GLY A 50 16.64 16.11 21.75
CA GLY A 50 17.94 16.20 21.07
C GLY A 50 17.96 15.79 19.59
N GLN A 51 16.86 15.28 19.02
CA GLN A 51 16.80 14.99 17.57
C GLN A 51 16.06 16.08 16.80
N ARG A 52 16.74 16.66 15.80
CA ARG A 52 16.12 17.56 14.83
C ARG A 52 15.67 16.73 13.63
N PRO A 53 14.42 16.86 13.15
CA PRO A 53 14.00 16.26 11.89
C PRO A 53 14.97 16.68 10.79
N ILE A 54 15.55 15.71 10.08
CA ILE A 54 16.36 16.02 8.91
C ILE A 54 15.39 16.59 7.88
N SER A 55 15.68 17.79 7.39
CA SER A 55 14.89 18.41 6.34
C SER A 55 14.82 17.48 5.12
N LEU A 56 13.69 17.43 4.42
CA LEU A 56 13.60 16.77 3.10
C LEU A 56 14.71 17.24 2.14
N TYR A 57 15.24 18.45 2.34
CA TYR A 57 16.33 19.04 1.56
C TYR A 57 17.75 18.71 2.09
N SER A 58 17.83 18.09 3.27
CA SER A 58 19.06 17.68 3.94
C SER A 58 19.19 16.17 4.05
N ASP A 59 18.11 15.44 3.77
CA ASP A 59 18.08 13.99 3.70
C ASP A 59 18.57 13.56 2.30
N PRO A 60 19.79 13.00 2.18
CA PRO A 60 20.34 12.56 0.90
C PRO A 60 19.53 11.44 0.26
N ASP A 61 18.64 10.79 1.02
CA ASP A 61 17.78 9.71 0.58
C ASP A 61 16.33 10.16 0.35
N ALA A 62 16.00 11.45 0.54
CA ALA A 62 14.64 11.99 0.36
C ALA A 62 14.04 11.66 -1.01
N GLU A 63 14.84 11.69 -2.07
CA GLU A 63 14.44 11.32 -3.43
C GLU A 63 14.24 9.79 -3.55
N TYR A 64 15.11 8.99 -2.94
CA TYR A 64 14.98 7.52 -2.91
C TYR A 64 13.76 7.04 -2.11
N LEU A 65 13.45 7.72 -1.01
CA LEU A 65 12.29 7.47 -0.15
C LEU A 65 10.96 7.91 -0.79
N SER A 66 11.01 8.76 -1.82
CA SER A 66 9.84 9.22 -2.58
C SER A 66 9.55 8.41 -3.85
N PHE A 67 10.44 7.48 -4.24
CA PHE A 67 10.24 6.54 -5.35
C PHE A 67 10.10 5.09 -4.86
N PRO A 68 8.88 4.55 -4.71
CA PRO A 68 8.67 3.14 -4.38
C PRO A 68 9.16 2.25 -5.54
N THR A 69 10.28 1.58 -5.33
CA THR A 69 11.00 0.86 -6.39
C THR A 69 10.25 -0.41 -6.79
N ILE A 70 9.75 -0.38 -8.03
CA ILE A 70 9.12 -1.49 -8.75
C ILE A 70 10.25 -2.41 -9.27
N PHE A 71 10.15 -3.72 -9.06
CA PHE A 71 10.37 -4.80 -10.03
C PHE A 71 10.31 -6.20 -9.37
N CYS A 72 9.53 -7.09 -9.99
CA CYS A 72 9.47 -8.53 -9.73
C CYS A 72 10.63 -9.25 -10.42
N GLY A 73 11.26 -10.20 -9.71
CA GLY A 73 12.30 -11.06 -10.27
C GLY A 73 12.84 -12.08 -9.25
N GLN A 74 12.51 -13.36 -9.49
CA GLN A 74 12.90 -14.60 -8.79
C GLN A 74 12.22 -14.95 -7.44
N ARG A 75 11.86 -16.25 -7.34
CA ARG A 75 11.36 -16.99 -6.17
C ARG A 75 12.32 -16.87 -4.99
N ARG A 76 11.94 -16.18 -3.90
CA ARG A 76 12.78 -16.02 -2.69
C ARG A 76 11.97 -15.76 -1.42
N PRO A 77 12.56 -16.05 -0.24
CA PRO A 77 11.86 -16.10 1.02
C PRO A 77 11.49 -14.71 1.53
N ASP A 78 10.31 -14.63 2.13
CA ASP A 78 9.82 -13.58 3.02
C ASP A 78 9.03 -12.38 2.45
N ASN A 79 8.10 -11.94 3.30
CA ASN A 79 6.93 -11.08 3.07
C ASN A 79 7.27 -9.59 2.85
N LYS A 80 6.43 -8.86 2.09
CA LYS A 80 6.54 -7.40 1.90
C LYS A 80 5.26 -6.70 2.39
N ASP A 81 5.36 -5.74 3.30
CA ASP A 81 4.24 -4.94 3.82
C ASP A 81 4.38 -3.43 3.52
N ARG A 82 3.25 -2.79 3.20
CA ARG A 82 3.11 -1.34 3.01
C ARG A 82 1.94 -0.83 3.83
N VAL A 83 2.15 0.30 4.51
CA VAL A 83 1.11 1.05 5.21
C VAL A 83 0.59 2.16 4.29
N GLU A 84 -0.71 2.15 3.99
CA GLU A 84 -1.42 3.21 3.26
C GLU A 84 -2.38 3.92 4.21
N PHE A 85 -2.32 5.25 4.27
CA PHE A 85 -3.36 6.05 4.92
C PHE A 85 -4.42 6.40 3.87
N GLN A 86 -5.64 5.93 4.09
CA GLN A 86 -6.79 6.38 3.32
C GLN A 86 -7.42 7.60 4.02
N GLN A 87 -8.18 8.42 3.30
CA GLN A 87 -9.05 9.50 3.85
C GLN A 87 -10.14 8.99 4.84
N ARG A 88 -9.96 7.80 5.41
CA ARG A 88 -10.78 7.14 6.43
C ARG A 88 -10.15 7.23 7.82
N GLY A 89 -8.97 7.85 7.94
CA GLY A 89 -8.36 8.18 9.23
C GLY A 89 -7.76 7.00 10.01
N SER A 90 -7.50 5.85 9.37
CA SER A 90 -6.77 4.73 9.98
C SER A 90 -5.79 4.09 8.99
N PRO A 91 -4.57 3.69 9.41
CA PRO A 91 -3.61 3.00 8.56
C PRO A 91 -4.18 1.67 8.07
N HIS A 92 -4.02 1.43 6.77
CA HIS A 92 -4.42 0.22 6.09
C HIS A 92 -3.17 -0.49 5.56
N ILE A 93 -3.01 -1.76 5.91
CA ILE A 93 -1.82 -2.52 5.53
C ILE A 93 -2.12 -3.32 4.27
N HIS A 94 -1.33 -3.06 3.22
CA HIS A 94 -1.26 -3.89 2.03
C HIS A 94 -0.02 -4.76 2.10
N ILE A 95 -0.20 -6.08 2.17
CA ILE A 95 0.89 -7.03 2.38
C ILE A 95 0.88 -8.14 1.33
N LEU A 96 2.08 -8.52 0.88
CA LEU A 96 2.33 -9.78 0.21
C LEU A 96 3.02 -10.73 1.16
N ILE A 97 2.44 -11.91 1.30
CA ILE A 97 2.96 -12.97 2.15
C ILE A 97 3.45 -14.10 1.26
N TRP A 98 4.74 -14.38 1.32
CA TRP A 98 5.33 -15.58 0.76
C TRP A 98 5.42 -16.66 1.84
N ILE A 99 4.99 -17.87 1.49
CA ILE A 99 5.04 -19.02 2.39
C ILE A 99 5.96 -20.05 1.74
N GLU A 100 6.97 -20.48 2.49
CA GLU A 100 7.90 -21.49 2.03
C GLU A 100 7.16 -22.79 1.71
N ASN A 101 7.49 -23.39 0.56
CA ASN A 101 6.88 -24.62 0.07
C ASN A 101 5.35 -24.55 -0.15
N ALA A 102 4.76 -23.36 -0.24
CA ALA A 102 3.40 -23.22 -0.72
C ALA A 102 3.29 -23.71 -2.17
N PRO A 103 2.18 -24.40 -2.53
CA PRO A 103 1.94 -24.81 -3.91
C PRO A 103 1.80 -23.57 -4.81
N VAL A 104 2.07 -23.74 -6.09
CA VAL A 104 2.04 -22.71 -7.12
C VAL A 104 0.97 -23.07 -8.14
N TYR A 105 -0.01 -22.18 -8.31
CA TYR A 105 -1.06 -22.35 -9.31
C TYR A 105 -0.45 -22.52 -10.73
N GLU A 106 -1.06 -23.37 -11.56
CA GLU A 106 -0.57 -23.83 -12.87
C GLU A 106 0.71 -24.71 -12.86
N SER A 107 1.43 -24.79 -11.73
CA SER A 107 2.60 -25.67 -11.60
C SER A 107 2.29 -26.93 -10.81
N ASP A 108 1.58 -26.78 -9.69
CA ASP A 108 1.11 -27.87 -8.82
C ASP A 108 -0.36 -28.20 -9.12
N SER A 109 -0.84 -29.31 -8.55
CA SER A 109 -2.24 -29.72 -8.74
C SER A 109 -3.22 -28.74 -8.07
N ASN A 110 -4.40 -28.57 -8.65
CA ASN A 110 -5.44 -27.74 -8.04
C ASN A 110 -5.87 -28.29 -6.67
N GLU A 111 -5.80 -29.61 -6.50
CA GLU A 111 -6.06 -30.29 -5.23
C GLU A 111 -5.07 -29.86 -4.14
N ASP A 112 -3.77 -29.78 -4.47
CA ASP A 112 -2.74 -29.31 -3.53
C ASP A 112 -2.93 -27.83 -3.17
N VAL A 113 -3.24 -26.99 -4.16
CA VAL A 113 -3.53 -25.56 -3.95
C VAL A 113 -4.75 -25.38 -3.06
N VAL A 114 -5.84 -26.11 -3.33
CA VAL A 114 -7.07 -26.07 -2.53
C VAL A 114 -6.83 -26.57 -1.12
N ALA A 115 -6.12 -27.69 -0.94
CA ALA A 115 -5.79 -28.23 0.37
C ALA A 115 -4.95 -27.25 1.19
N PHE A 116 -4.01 -26.55 0.54
CA PHE A 116 -3.25 -25.49 1.17
C PHE A 116 -4.13 -24.31 1.59
N ILE A 117 -5.05 -23.87 0.73
CA ILE A 117 -5.99 -22.79 1.06
C ILE A 117 -6.87 -23.18 2.25
N ASP A 118 -7.50 -24.35 2.24
CA ASP A 118 -8.39 -24.82 3.32
C ASP A 118 -7.67 -24.99 4.68
N LYS A 119 -6.37 -25.30 4.63
CA LYS A 119 -5.52 -25.37 5.82
C LYS A 119 -5.39 -24.02 6.52
N TYR A 120 -5.27 -22.92 5.77
CA TYR A 120 -4.95 -21.60 6.33
C TYR A 120 -6.10 -20.60 6.30
N VAL A 121 -7.01 -20.71 5.34
CA VAL A 121 -8.09 -19.75 5.06
C VAL A 121 -9.43 -20.38 5.37
N SER A 122 -10.35 -19.58 5.91
CA SER A 122 -11.72 -19.99 6.16
C SER A 122 -12.66 -18.81 6.00
N CYS A 123 -13.93 -19.09 5.78
CA CYS A 123 -15.01 -18.13 5.94
C CYS A 123 -16.07 -18.64 6.93
N SER A 124 -15.73 -19.63 7.76
CA SER A 124 -16.71 -20.24 8.64
C SER A 124 -16.97 -19.39 9.88
N LEU A 125 -18.24 -19.33 10.30
CA LEU A 125 -18.66 -18.68 11.54
C LEU A 125 -18.27 -19.47 12.81
N LEU A 126 -17.92 -20.76 12.67
CA LEU A 126 -17.78 -21.70 13.80
C LEU A 126 -16.33 -22.11 14.10
N GLU A 127 -15.37 -21.83 13.22
CA GLU A 127 -14.00 -22.35 13.38
C GLU A 127 -13.13 -21.56 14.37
N ASN A 128 -13.50 -20.33 14.68
CA ASN A 128 -12.73 -19.42 15.55
C ASN A 128 -13.65 -18.73 16.56
N ASP A 129 -13.05 -17.99 17.49
CA ASP A 129 -13.80 -17.12 18.41
C ASP A 129 -14.80 -16.26 17.63
N THR A 130 -16.09 -16.46 17.93
CA THR A 130 -17.20 -15.79 17.24
C THR A 130 -17.05 -14.27 17.29
N SER A 131 -16.47 -13.71 18.36
CA SER A 131 -16.22 -12.27 18.46
C SER A 131 -15.23 -11.77 17.40
N LEU A 132 -14.21 -12.56 17.07
CA LEU A 132 -13.21 -12.22 16.05
C LEU A 132 -13.74 -12.47 14.64
N VAL A 133 -14.48 -13.57 14.42
CA VAL A 133 -15.06 -13.86 13.10
C VAL A 133 -16.11 -12.81 12.72
N ASN A 134 -16.83 -12.25 13.69
CA ASN A 134 -17.76 -11.14 13.48
C ASN A 134 -17.10 -9.89 12.87
N LEU A 135 -15.78 -9.71 13.04
CA LEU A 135 -15.02 -8.63 12.39
C LEU A 135 -14.86 -8.87 10.87
N GLN A 136 -15.02 -10.10 10.42
CA GLN A 136 -14.92 -10.50 9.01
C GLN A 136 -16.27 -10.48 8.28
N VAL A 137 -17.37 -10.26 9.02
CA VAL A 137 -18.71 -10.20 8.44
C VAL A 137 -18.91 -8.86 7.73
N HIS A 138 -19.13 -8.93 6.43
CA HIS A 138 -19.35 -7.77 5.59
C HIS A 138 -20.67 -7.07 5.95
N LYS A 139 -20.55 -5.81 6.38
CA LYS A 139 -21.68 -4.89 6.58
C LYS A 139 -21.61 -3.80 5.51
N HIS A 140 -22.72 -3.60 4.81
CA HIS A 140 -22.80 -2.56 3.78
C HIS A 140 -22.62 -1.18 4.42
N SER A 141 -21.50 -0.52 4.11
CA SER A 141 -21.26 0.89 4.45
C SER A 141 -21.70 1.82 3.31
N LYS A 142 -21.75 3.14 3.55
CA LYS A 142 -22.04 4.15 2.51
C LYS A 142 -21.12 4.00 1.29
N THR A 143 -19.84 3.70 1.52
CA THR A 143 -18.82 3.52 0.46
C THR A 143 -18.89 2.18 -0.26
N CYS A 144 -19.72 1.27 0.22
CA CYS A 144 -19.85 -0.07 -0.33
C CYS A 144 -20.73 -0.09 -1.58
N ARG A 145 -21.62 0.87 -1.75
CA ARG A 145 -22.56 0.92 -2.87
C ARG A 145 -21.91 1.58 -4.08
N LYS A 146 -21.98 0.93 -5.24
CA LYS A 146 -21.43 1.49 -6.48
C LYS A 146 -22.38 2.55 -7.04
N LYS A 147 -21.95 3.81 -7.08
CA LYS A 147 -22.66 4.93 -7.76
C LYS A 147 -24.17 5.00 -7.44
N GLY A 148 -24.54 4.91 -6.16
CA GLY A 148 -25.95 5.00 -5.72
C GLY A 148 -26.81 3.75 -5.99
N HIS A 149 -26.31 2.74 -6.70
CA HIS A 149 -27.04 1.49 -6.91
C HIS A 149 -26.94 0.55 -5.69
N PRO A 150 -27.94 -0.31 -5.45
CA PRO A 150 -27.92 -1.31 -4.38
C PRO A 150 -26.98 -2.51 -4.69
N ILE A 151 -25.90 -2.28 -5.45
CA ILE A 151 -24.92 -3.29 -5.82
C ILE A 151 -23.69 -3.10 -4.93
N CYS A 152 -23.30 -4.17 -4.25
CA CYS A 152 -22.09 -4.20 -3.43
C CYS A 152 -20.84 -4.14 -4.31
N ARG A 153 -19.97 -3.14 -4.08
CA ARG A 153 -18.67 -2.98 -4.73
C ARG A 153 -17.76 -4.21 -4.56
N PHE A 154 -17.88 -4.89 -3.42
CA PHE A 154 -17.05 -6.05 -3.06
C PHE A 154 -17.68 -7.38 -3.51
N GLY A 155 -18.84 -7.33 -4.19
CA GLY A 155 -19.49 -8.52 -4.74
C GLY A 155 -20.26 -9.37 -3.73
N PHE A 156 -20.60 -8.82 -2.56
CA PHE A 156 -21.47 -9.49 -1.60
C PHE A 156 -22.94 -9.43 -2.01
N PRO A 157 -23.74 -10.48 -1.74
CA PRO A 157 -23.35 -11.73 -1.09
C PRO A 157 -22.55 -12.67 -2.01
N LEU A 158 -21.59 -13.41 -1.45
CA LEU A 158 -20.80 -14.40 -2.17
C LEU A 158 -21.57 -15.71 -2.33
N PRO A 159 -21.43 -16.45 -3.45
CA PRO A 159 -22.19 -17.68 -3.70
C PRO A 159 -21.84 -18.79 -2.69
N PRO A 160 -22.83 -19.53 -2.15
CA PRO A 160 -22.59 -20.79 -1.45
C PRO A 160 -21.81 -21.80 -2.30
N MET A 161 -20.92 -22.57 -1.67
CA MET A 161 -20.08 -23.55 -2.38
C MET A 161 -19.96 -24.83 -1.58
N LYS A 162 -20.11 -25.97 -2.26
CA LYS A 162 -19.98 -27.32 -1.67
C LYS A 162 -18.59 -27.60 -1.11
N ALA A 163 -17.56 -27.16 -1.83
CA ALA A 163 -16.15 -27.30 -1.49
C ALA A 163 -15.36 -26.09 -1.99
N THR A 164 -14.13 -25.91 -1.48
CA THR A 164 -13.23 -24.89 -2.01
C THR A 164 -12.75 -25.33 -3.39
N VAL A 165 -12.89 -24.44 -4.38
CA VAL A 165 -12.56 -24.74 -5.78
C VAL A 165 -11.95 -23.53 -6.46
N ILE A 166 -11.11 -23.78 -7.44
CA ILE A 166 -10.61 -22.75 -8.37
C ILE A 166 -11.48 -22.81 -9.62
N LEU A 167 -12.15 -21.71 -9.94
CA LEU A 167 -13.00 -21.61 -11.11
C LEU A 167 -12.37 -20.67 -12.14
N GLU A 168 -12.41 -21.08 -13.39
CA GLU A 168 -11.99 -20.29 -14.55
C GLU A 168 -13.21 -19.71 -15.29
N PRO A 169 -13.05 -18.64 -16.09
CA PRO A 169 -14.10 -18.13 -16.96
C PRO A 169 -14.73 -19.20 -17.84
N LEU A 170 -15.96 -18.95 -18.30
CA LEU A 170 -16.58 -19.77 -19.34
C LEU A 170 -15.80 -19.64 -20.66
N LYS A 171 -15.88 -20.67 -21.50
CA LYS A 171 -15.27 -20.64 -22.84
C LYS A 171 -16.15 -19.82 -23.77
N GLU A 172 -15.59 -19.25 -24.84
CA GLU A 172 -16.32 -18.41 -25.80
C GLU A 172 -17.53 -19.11 -26.45
N ASN A 173 -17.53 -20.44 -26.49
CA ASN A 173 -18.62 -21.24 -27.06
C ASN A 173 -19.82 -21.41 -26.11
N ASP A 174 -19.69 -21.02 -24.84
CA ASP A 174 -20.78 -21.09 -23.87
C ASP A 174 -21.72 -19.87 -24.03
N ASP A 175 -23.01 -20.06 -23.74
CA ASP A 175 -23.99 -18.96 -23.74
C ASP A 175 -23.81 -18.07 -22.50
N ILE A 176 -22.80 -17.19 -22.57
CA ILE A 176 -22.38 -16.31 -21.46
C ILE A 176 -23.54 -15.41 -21.00
N GLU A 177 -24.34 -14.87 -21.92
CA GLU A 177 -25.42 -13.95 -21.57
C GLU A 177 -26.57 -14.66 -20.84
N LYS A 178 -26.92 -15.88 -21.25
CA LYS A 178 -27.85 -16.74 -20.49
C LYS A 178 -27.36 -16.97 -19.06
N TYR A 179 -26.12 -17.39 -18.87
CA TYR A 179 -25.60 -17.70 -17.54
C TYR A 179 -25.39 -16.44 -16.67
N LYS A 180 -25.13 -15.28 -17.27
CA LYS A 180 -25.15 -13.99 -16.55
C LYS A 180 -26.54 -13.63 -16.05
N ALA A 181 -27.61 -13.91 -16.81
CA ALA A 181 -28.98 -13.71 -16.36
C ALA A 181 -29.31 -14.63 -15.18
N ILE A 182 -28.98 -15.91 -15.29
CA ILE A 182 -29.15 -16.89 -14.20
C ILE A 182 -28.38 -16.45 -12.94
N TYR A 183 -27.15 -15.95 -13.09
CA TYR A 183 -26.38 -15.47 -11.94
C TYR A 183 -27.03 -14.28 -11.22
N LYS A 184 -27.71 -13.39 -11.95
CA LYS A 184 -28.48 -12.29 -11.33
C LYS A 184 -29.65 -12.81 -10.53
N GLU A 185 -30.35 -13.84 -11.01
CA GLU A 185 -31.43 -14.50 -10.27
C GLU A 185 -30.91 -15.16 -8.99
N ILE A 186 -29.80 -15.92 -9.08
CA ILE A 186 -29.12 -16.51 -7.92
C ILE A 186 -28.78 -15.43 -6.87
N GLN A 187 -28.24 -14.30 -7.31
CA GLN A 187 -27.90 -13.19 -6.41
C GLN A 187 -29.11 -12.58 -5.71
N ASN A 188 -30.26 -12.51 -6.38
CA ASN A 188 -31.51 -12.05 -5.77
C ASN A 188 -31.97 -13.04 -4.69
N GLU A 189 -31.98 -14.34 -5.00
CA GLU A 189 -32.39 -15.38 -4.04
C GLU A 189 -31.50 -15.41 -2.80
N ILE A 190 -30.17 -15.30 -2.96
CA ILE A 190 -29.25 -15.24 -1.80
C ILE A 190 -29.55 -14.01 -0.92
N ASN A 191 -29.86 -12.85 -1.53
CA ASN A 191 -30.20 -11.66 -0.76
C ASN A 191 -31.54 -11.80 -0.02
N THR A 192 -32.53 -12.47 -0.62
CA THR A 192 -33.81 -12.78 0.04
C THR A 192 -33.60 -13.72 1.22
N LEU A 193 -32.84 -14.81 1.00
CA LEU A 193 -32.56 -15.82 2.02
C LEU A 193 -31.86 -15.28 3.24
N HIS A 194 -30.98 -14.27 3.07
CA HIS A 194 -30.19 -13.72 4.15
C HIS A 194 -31.01 -13.25 5.35
N ASN A 195 -32.29 -12.94 5.15
CA ASN A 195 -33.20 -12.49 6.21
C ASN A 195 -34.06 -13.62 6.81
N SER A 196 -33.85 -14.87 6.40
CA SER A 196 -34.61 -16.03 6.89
C SER A 196 -34.08 -16.54 8.23
N GLU A 197 -34.98 -16.94 9.12
CA GLU A 197 -34.63 -17.51 10.44
C GLU A 197 -33.94 -18.89 10.31
N ASP A 198 -34.17 -19.61 9.21
CA ASP A 198 -33.67 -20.99 9.01
C ASP A 198 -32.32 -21.06 8.27
N ILE A 199 -31.70 -19.91 7.97
CA ILE A 199 -30.49 -19.87 7.13
C ILE A 199 -29.32 -20.66 7.72
N ASP A 200 -29.22 -20.74 9.05
CA ASP A 200 -28.12 -21.42 9.74
C ASP A 200 -28.14 -22.95 9.56
N GLN A 201 -29.32 -23.52 9.32
CA GLN A 201 -29.51 -24.96 9.11
C GLN A 201 -29.42 -25.33 7.63
N MET A 202 -29.38 -24.32 6.74
CA MET A 202 -29.39 -24.55 5.32
C MET A 202 -28.05 -25.10 4.82
N THR A 203 -28.13 -26.20 4.08
CA THR A 203 -26.97 -26.80 3.42
C THR A 203 -26.85 -26.34 1.97
N TYR A 204 -25.72 -26.62 1.34
CA TYR A 204 -25.52 -26.35 -0.09
C TYR A 204 -26.56 -27.08 -0.95
N ASP A 205 -26.78 -28.38 -0.70
CA ASP A 205 -27.68 -29.19 -1.50
C ASP A 205 -29.15 -28.71 -1.32
N MET A 206 -29.57 -28.38 -0.09
CA MET A 206 -30.90 -27.76 0.16
C MET A 206 -31.07 -26.42 -0.55
N PHE A 207 -30.02 -25.59 -0.58
CA PHE A 207 -30.06 -24.32 -1.30
C PHE A 207 -30.23 -24.52 -2.82
N LEU A 208 -29.58 -25.52 -3.41
CA LEU A 208 -29.75 -25.82 -4.83
C LEU A 208 -31.14 -26.41 -5.14
N ASP A 209 -31.61 -27.36 -4.33
CA ASP A 209 -32.82 -28.11 -4.62
C ASP A 209 -34.09 -27.34 -4.20
N ASP A 210 -34.12 -26.79 -3.00
CA ASP A 210 -35.33 -26.19 -2.41
C ASP A 210 -35.52 -24.72 -2.81
N VAL A 211 -34.42 -23.98 -3.02
CA VAL A 211 -34.45 -22.53 -3.32
C VAL A 211 -34.28 -22.29 -4.82
N LEU A 212 -33.18 -22.75 -5.39
CA LEU A 212 -32.85 -22.44 -6.79
C LEU A 212 -33.51 -23.39 -7.80
N GLN A 213 -33.90 -24.60 -7.37
CA GLN A 213 -34.38 -25.67 -8.23
C GLN A 213 -33.44 -25.90 -9.44
N MET A 214 -32.14 -25.96 -9.16
CA MET A 214 -31.08 -25.95 -10.18
C MET A 214 -30.02 -27.00 -9.87
N ASN A 215 -29.51 -27.66 -10.91
CA ASN A 215 -28.38 -28.57 -10.74
C ASN A 215 -27.04 -27.83 -10.53
N ASP A 216 -26.09 -28.53 -9.93
CA ASP A 216 -24.74 -28.04 -9.63
C ASP A 216 -24.02 -27.50 -10.89
N GLU A 217 -24.16 -28.19 -12.03
CA GLU A 217 -23.48 -27.79 -13.26
C GLU A 217 -23.92 -26.41 -13.78
N ASN A 218 -25.22 -26.15 -13.81
CA ASN A 218 -25.76 -24.85 -14.23
C ASN A 218 -25.41 -23.76 -13.21
N TYR A 219 -25.40 -24.09 -11.93
CA TYR A 219 -25.02 -23.17 -10.86
C TYR A 219 -23.56 -22.73 -11.00
N ILE A 220 -22.65 -23.68 -11.20
CA ILE A 220 -21.22 -23.39 -11.40
C ILE A 220 -21.01 -22.61 -12.71
N LYS A 221 -21.70 -22.94 -13.80
CA LYS A 221 -21.65 -22.16 -15.05
C LYS A 221 -22.13 -20.72 -14.86
N ALA A 222 -23.20 -20.51 -14.09
CA ALA A 222 -23.68 -19.17 -13.73
C ALA A 222 -22.62 -18.36 -12.99
N ILE A 223 -21.95 -18.94 -12.00
CA ILE A 223 -20.84 -18.28 -11.29
C ILE A 223 -19.69 -17.93 -12.26
N ARG A 224 -19.27 -18.89 -13.08
CA ARG A 224 -18.15 -18.73 -14.03
C ARG A 224 -18.40 -17.66 -15.10
N SER A 225 -19.66 -17.39 -15.45
CA SER A 225 -20.03 -16.38 -16.44
C SER A 225 -19.66 -14.93 -16.06
N ASN A 226 -19.36 -14.67 -14.78
CA ASN A 226 -18.96 -13.37 -14.26
C ASN A 226 -17.45 -13.25 -14.00
N LEU A 227 -16.66 -14.28 -14.34
CA LEU A 227 -15.22 -14.27 -14.15
C LEU A 227 -14.50 -13.73 -15.39
N SER A 228 -13.50 -12.88 -15.15
CA SER A 228 -12.54 -12.41 -16.17
C SER A 228 -11.21 -13.15 -16.12
N GLY A 229 -10.99 -13.99 -15.11
CA GLY A 229 -9.80 -14.81 -14.89
C GLY A 229 -10.03 -15.83 -13.77
N PRO A 230 -9.05 -16.70 -13.50
CA PRO A 230 -9.14 -17.71 -12.44
C PRO A 230 -9.41 -17.08 -11.08
N LYS A 231 -10.28 -17.71 -10.28
CA LYS A 231 -10.64 -17.23 -8.95
C LYS A 231 -10.89 -18.38 -7.98
N VAL A 232 -10.38 -18.24 -6.76
CA VAL A 232 -10.69 -19.14 -5.63
C VAL A 232 -12.09 -18.83 -5.10
N PHE A 233 -12.91 -19.86 -4.97
CA PHE A 233 -14.18 -19.84 -4.25
C PHE A 233 -14.07 -20.78 -3.05
N LEU A 234 -14.15 -20.24 -1.83
CA LEU A 234 -14.09 -21.03 -0.60
C LEU A 234 -15.37 -21.84 -0.40
N LYS A 235 -15.25 -23.03 0.19
CA LYS A 235 -16.39 -23.77 0.74
C LYS A 235 -17.19 -22.84 1.66
N ARG A 236 -18.49 -22.72 1.39
CA ARG A 236 -19.32 -21.66 1.99
C ARG A 236 -20.76 -22.13 2.15
N LYS A 237 -21.27 -22.06 3.38
CA LYS A 237 -22.69 -22.29 3.65
C LYS A 237 -23.52 -21.06 3.26
N PRO A 238 -24.83 -21.22 3.00
CA PRO A 238 -25.77 -20.10 2.83
C PRO A 238 -25.73 -19.06 3.96
N SER A 239 -25.54 -19.46 5.23
CA SER A 239 -25.39 -18.53 6.36
C SER A 239 -24.08 -17.71 6.31
N GLU A 240 -23.06 -18.20 5.60
CA GLU A 240 -21.73 -17.63 5.55
C GLU A 240 -21.53 -16.70 4.34
N VAL A 241 -22.56 -16.44 3.52
CA VAL A 241 -22.47 -15.66 2.26
C VAL A 241 -21.98 -14.22 2.40
N ARG A 242 -21.97 -13.69 3.63
CA ARG A 242 -21.43 -12.36 3.97
C ARG A 242 -20.09 -12.37 4.70
N VAL A 243 -19.50 -13.53 4.96
CA VAL A 243 -18.23 -13.63 5.69
C VAL A 243 -17.06 -13.50 4.70
N ASN A 244 -16.13 -12.57 4.93
CA ASN A 244 -14.89 -12.52 4.16
C ASN A 244 -14.06 -13.80 4.39
N GLY A 245 -13.23 -14.18 3.43
CA GLY A 245 -12.16 -15.16 3.70
C GLY A 245 -11.17 -14.55 4.68
N TYR A 246 -10.83 -15.28 5.74
CA TYR A 246 -9.86 -14.88 6.73
C TYR A 246 -8.82 -15.99 6.93
N MET A 247 -7.58 -15.62 7.17
CA MET A 247 -6.53 -16.55 7.58
C MET A 247 -6.67 -16.85 9.08
N LYS A 248 -6.82 -18.13 9.42
CA LYS A 248 -7.13 -18.59 10.78
C LYS A 248 -6.14 -18.06 11.83
N THR A 249 -4.85 -18.18 11.56
CA THR A 249 -3.78 -17.73 12.47
C THR A 249 -3.66 -16.21 12.52
N VAL A 250 -3.80 -15.53 11.37
CA VAL A 250 -3.72 -14.06 11.31
C VAL A 250 -4.89 -13.44 12.07
N LEU A 251 -6.08 -14.03 12.01
CA LEU A 251 -7.24 -13.52 12.74
C LEU A 251 -6.97 -13.44 14.26
N ILE A 252 -6.35 -14.46 14.83
CA ILE A 252 -6.04 -14.54 16.26
C ILE A 252 -4.94 -13.54 16.64
N ALA A 253 -3.91 -13.40 15.79
CA ALA A 253 -2.78 -12.51 16.05
C ALA A 253 -3.12 -11.03 15.82
N TRP A 254 -3.88 -10.73 14.76
CA TRP A 254 -4.21 -9.37 14.33
C TRP A 254 -5.48 -8.82 15.01
N GLN A 255 -6.45 -9.69 15.32
CA GLN A 255 -7.72 -9.35 15.96
C GLN A 255 -8.50 -8.22 15.27
N ALA A 256 -8.34 -8.11 13.95
CA ALA A 256 -9.04 -7.14 13.12
C ALA A 256 -9.39 -7.75 11.75
N ASN A 257 -10.21 -7.03 10.98
CA ASN A 257 -10.54 -7.42 9.62
C ASN A 257 -9.27 -7.49 8.76
N HIS A 258 -9.15 -8.57 7.99
CA HIS A 258 -8.16 -8.70 6.92
C HIS A 258 -8.78 -9.47 5.76
N ASP A 259 -8.32 -9.19 4.55
CA ASP A 259 -8.77 -9.82 3.31
C ASP A 259 -7.53 -10.32 2.56
N LEU A 260 -7.04 -11.49 2.99
CA LEU A 260 -5.86 -12.13 2.42
C LEU A 260 -6.31 -13.23 1.46
N GLN A 261 -5.79 -13.19 0.23
CA GLN A 261 -6.18 -14.08 -0.85
C GLN A 261 -4.97 -14.77 -1.44
N PHE A 262 -5.14 -16.04 -1.80
CA PHE A 262 -4.12 -16.80 -2.50
C PHE A 262 -3.95 -16.24 -3.93
N VAL A 263 -2.70 -16.01 -4.34
CA VAL A 263 -2.39 -15.40 -5.63
C VAL A 263 -2.43 -16.47 -6.72
N LEU A 264 -3.43 -16.37 -7.60
CA LEU A 264 -3.53 -17.22 -8.80
C LEU A 264 -2.83 -16.62 -10.02
N ASP A 265 -2.68 -15.29 -10.07
CA ASP A 265 -2.05 -14.58 -11.17
C ASP A 265 -1.04 -13.56 -10.63
N ALA A 266 0.25 -13.84 -10.88
CA ALA A 266 1.35 -12.98 -10.45
C ALA A 266 1.34 -11.61 -11.13
N PHE A 267 0.87 -11.53 -12.38
CA PHE A 267 0.73 -10.26 -13.09
C PHE A 267 -0.42 -9.44 -12.51
N ALA A 268 -1.60 -10.05 -12.28
CA ALA A 268 -2.71 -9.37 -11.61
C ALA A 268 -2.31 -8.87 -10.21
N CYS A 269 -1.53 -9.66 -9.47
CA CYS A 269 -0.95 -9.27 -8.19
C CYS A 269 -0.01 -8.05 -8.33
N ALA A 270 0.90 -8.06 -9.30
CA ALA A 270 1.78 -6.92 -9.57
C ALA A 270 1.00 -5.66 -9.95
N VAL A 271 0.01 -5.78 -10.84
CA VAL A 271 -0.87 -4.67 -11.25
C VAL A 271 -1.67 -4.13 -10.07
N TYR A 272 -2.18 -5.01 -9.20
CA TYR A 272 -2.85 -4.62 -7.96
C TYR A 272 -1.92 -3.76 -7.10
N ILE A 273 -0.71 -4.24 -6.81
CA ILE A 273 0.27 -3.51 -5.98
C ILE A 273 0.61 -2.15 -6.59
N VAL A 274 0.92 -2.11 -7.89
CA VAL A 274 1.21 -0.86 -8.60
C VAL A 274 0.02 0.11 -8.55
N SER A 275 -1.20 -0.41 -8.63
CA SER A 275 -2.41 0.42 -8.52
C SER A 275 -2.57 1.06 -7.14
N TYR A 276 -2.19 0.37 -6.06
CA TYR A 276 -2.19 0.95 -4.71
C TYR A 276 -1.00 1.89 -4.48
N ILE A 277 0.18 1.56 -5.02
CA ILE A 277 1.35 2.44 -4.97
C ILE A 277 1.04 3.79 -5.62
N SER A 278 0.47 3.76 -6.81
CA SER A 278 0.14 4.96 -7.58
C SER A 278 -1.11 5.70 -7.07
N LYS A 279 -1.91 5.12 -6.17
CA LYS A 279 -3.22 5.66 -5.77
C LYS A 279 -3.13 7.02 -5.08
N SER A 280 -2.13 7.23 -4.21
CA SER A 280 -1.89 8.52 -3.56
C SER A 280 -1.33 9.58 -4.52
N GLN A 281 -0.78 9.17 -5.66
CA GLN A 281 -0.09 10.08 -6.59
C GLN A 281 -0.96 10.58 -7.75
N LYS A 282 -2.13 9.95 -8.01
CA LYS A 282 -2.96 10.25 -9.19
C LYS A 282 -3.43 11.71 -9.32
N GLY A 283 -3.59 12.44 -8.22
CA GLY A 283 -3.91 13.88 -8.24
C GLY A 283 -2.67 14.78 -8.17
N MET A 284 -1.61 14.33 -7.52
CA MET A 284 -0.41 15.13 -7.24
C MET A 284 0.54 15.23 -8.42
N SER A 285 0.58 14.23 -9.32
CA SER A 285 1.52 14.24 -10.44
C SER A 285 1.27 15.39 -11.41
N ALA A 286 0.01 15.74 -11.71
CA ALA A 286 -0.32 16.84 -12.60
C ALA A 286 0.05 18.20 -11.99
N LEU A 287 -0.24 18.36 -10.70
CA LEU A 287 0.11 19.55 -9.90
C LEU A 287 1.63 19.76 -9.82
N LEU A 288 2.39 18.69 -9.55
CA LEU A 288 3.85 18.73 -9.50
C LEU A 288 4.50 18.97 -10.87
N ASP A 289 3.96 18.38 -11.94
CA ASP A 289 4.47 18.61 -13.29
C ASP A 289 4.23 20.07 -13.73
N GLN A 290 3.09 20.65 -13.37
CA GLN A 290 2.80 22.06 -13.60
C GLN A 290 3.75 22.97 -12.80
N ALA A 291 3.92 22.74 -11.50
CA ALA A 291 4.86 23.50 -10.66
C ALA A 291 6.31 23.38 -11.16
N ALA A 292 6.72 22.20 -11.66
CA ALA A 292 8.05 21.99 -12.24
C ALA A 292 8.23 22.68 -13.60
N LYS A 293 7.17 22.86 -14.39
CA LYS A 293 7.20 23.65 -15.62
C LYS A 293 7.30 25.14 -15.29
N GLU A 294 6.52 25.63 -14.32
CA GLU A 294 6.54 27.02 -13.87
C GLU A 294 7.90 27.40 -13.27
N ALA A 295 8.46 26.54 -12.43
CA ALA A 295 9.80 26.71 -11.87
C ALA A 295 10.89 26.81 -12.97
N ARG A 296 10.77 26.01 -14.04
CA ARG A 296 11.72 26.00 -15.18
C ARG A 296 11.54 27.16 -16.15
N GLN A 297 10.33 27.71 -16.26
CA GLN A 297 10.04 28.89 -17.08
C GLN A 297 10.48 30.19 -16.39
N GLY A 298 10.52 30.20 -15.05
CA GLY A 298 11.13 31.27 -14.28
C GLY A 298 12.65 31.27 -14.42
N ASN A 299 13.25 32.44 -14.51
CA ASN A 299 14.70 32.63 -14.47
C ASN A 299 15.23 32.52 -13.01
N LEU A 300 14.73 31.52 -12.27
CA LEU A 300 15.01 31.29 -10.86
C LEU A 300 16.22 30.38 -10.71
N ASP A 301 17.04 30.58 -9.67
CA ASP A 301 18.10 29.64 -9.33
C ASP A 301 17.52 28.29 -8.87
N LEU A 302 18.36 27.25 -8.88
CA LEU A 302 17.95 25.88 -8.58
C LEU A 302 17.31 25.74 -7.18
N LYS A 303 17.78 26.52 -6.19
CA LYS A 303 17.26 26.51 -4.82
C LYS A 303 15.85 27.08 -4.76
N HIS A 304 15.59 28.16 -5.47
CA HIS A 304 14.27 28.77 -5.58
C HIS A 304 13.30 27.89 -6.37
N GLN A 305 13.76 27.21 -7.42
CA GLN A 305 12.95 26.23 -8.16
C GLN A 305 12.48 25.08 -7.26
N VAL A 306 13.41 24.48 -6.49
CA VAL A 306 13.08 23.41 -5.54
C VAL A 306 12.12 23.91 -4.45
N ARG A 307 12.36 25.10 -3.90
CA ARG A 307 11.47 25.69 -2.88
C ARG A 307 10.08 25.98 -3.44
N HIS A 308 9.97 26.43 -4.69
CA HIS A 308 8.69 26.69 -5.35
C HIS A 308 7.87 25.39 -5.50
N ILE A 309 8.49 24.32 -5.99
CA ILE A 309 7.86 23.00 -6.11
C ILE A 309 7.46 22.46 -4.73
N GLY A 310 8.36 22.56 -3.74
CA GLY A 310 8.10 22.10 -2.38
C GLY A 310 6.95 22.85 -1.70
N ASN A 311 6.87 24.17 -1.84
CA ASN A 311 5.76 24.97 -1.32
C ASN A 311 4.43 24.58 -1.98
N TYR A 312 4.43 24.40 -3.30
CA TYR A 312 3.22 24.01 -4.04
C TYR A 312 2.73 22.63 -3.59
N PHE A 313 3.65 21.67 -3.41
CA PHE A 313 3.35 20.35 -2.86
C PHE A 313 2.76 20.45 -1.45
N SER A 314 3.44 21.13 -0.53
CA SER A 314 2.98 21.27 0.86
C SER A 314 1.62 21.94 0.97
N ASN A 315 1.32 22.90 0.10
CA ASN A 315 0.03 23.59 0.08
C ASN A 315 -1.10 22.79 -0.58
N SER A 316 -0.78 21.70 -1.29
CA SER A 316 -1.74 20.90 -2.04
C SER A 316 -2.00 19.51 -1.44
N VAL A 317 -1.20 19.08 -0.45
CA VAL A 317 -1.31 17.76 0.18
C VAL A 317 -2.01 17.84 1.53
N GLU A 318 -3.10 17.11 1.68
CA GLU A 318 -3.75 16.87 2.98
C GLU A 318 -3.14 15.64 3.65
N THR A 319 -2.69 15.77 4.89
CA THR A 319 -2.11 14.68 5.68
C THR A 319 -2.98 14.42 6.91
N SER A 320 -3.36 13.16 7.15
CA SER A 320 -4.15 12.81 8.33
C SER A 320 -3.31 12.90 9.62
N ALA A 321 -3.93 13.12 10.79
CA ALA A 321 -3.20 13.16 12.06
C ALA A 321 -2.36 11.89 12.34
N GLN A 322 -2.85 10.73 11.91
CA GLN A 322 -2.15 9.46 12.08
C GLN A 322 -0.99 9.29 11.12
N GLU A 323 -1.15 9.75 9.87
CA GLU A 323 -0.06 9.81 8.89
C GLU A 323 1.02 10.78 9.33
N ALA A 324 0.65 11.97 9.83
CA ALA A 324 1.57 12.92 10.42
C ALA A 324 2.33 12.31 11.60
N THR A 325 1.63 11.58 12.49
CA THR A 325 2.28 10.85 13.59
C THR A 325 3.30 9.82 13.07
N TYR A 326 2.95 9.04 12.05
CA TYR A 326 3.88 8.09 11.42
C TYR A 326 5.12 8.79 10.85
N LEU A 327 4.94 9.91 10.17
CA LEU A 327 6.03 10.70 9.59
C LEU A 327 6.92 11.34 10.67
N THR A 328 6.32 11.97 11.69
CA THR A 328 7.05 12.60 12.80
C THR A 328 7.85 11.59 13.62
N LEU A 329 7.29 10.40 13.85
CA LEU A 329 7.98 9.31 14.55
C LEU A 329 8.93 8.51 13.64
N GLN A 330 9.09 8.90 12.37
CA GLN A 330 9.89 8.20 11.36
C GLN A 330 9.54 6.72 11.25
N MET A 331 8.26 6.38 11.41
CA MET A 331 7.78 5.03 11.24
C MET A 331 7.81 4.66 9.75
N PRO A 332 8.36 3.48 9.39
CA PRO A 332 8.47 3.07 8.00
C PRO A 332 7.09 2.86 7.37
N LEU A 333 6.78 3.64 6.33
CA LEU A 333 5.56 3.51 5.51
C LEU A 333 5.61 2.30 4.57
N THR A 334 6.83 1.87 4.23
CA THR A 334 7.09 0.66 3.44
C THR A 334 8.18 -0.15 4.10
N LYS A 335 7.97 -1.46 4.17
CA LYS A 335 8.97 -2.41 4.58
C LYS A 335 9.18 -3.42 3.47
N ALA A 336 10.44 -3.72 3.22
CA ALA A 336 10.84 -4.75 2.28
C ALA A 336 11.96 -5.56 2.91
N THR A 337 11.91 -6.87 2.70
CA THR A 337 12.97 -7.80 3.09
C THR A 337 14.23 -7.66 2.22
N ARG A 338 14.18 -6.81 1.19
CA ARG A 338 15.29 -6.57 0.26
C ARG A 338 15.50 -5.08 0.07
N GLN A 339 16.74 -4.66 0.19
CA GLN A 339 17.19 -3.35 -0.23
C GLN A 339 17.35 -3.33 -1.76
N VAL A 340 16.93 -2.24 -2.38
CA VAL A 340 17.25 -1.96 -3.79
C VAL A 340 18.35 -0.91 -3.79
N VAL A 341 19.45 -1.23 -4.46
CA VAL A 341 20.57 -0.29 -4.63
C VAL A 341 20.63 0.13 -6.08
N PHE A 342 20.61 1.44 -6.31
CA PHE A 342 20.80 1.99 -7.63
C PHE A 342 22.29 2.01 -7.99
N ILE A 343 22.62 1.45 -9.16
CA ILE A 343 23.99 1.48 -9.70
C ILE A 343 23.98 2.37 -10.94
N ASN A 344 24.70 3.49 -10.90
CA ASN A 344 24.78 4.40 -12.04
C ASN A 344 25.65 3.83 -13.17
N THR A 345 25.01 3.19 -14.15
CA THR A 345 25.67 2.58 -15.32
C THR A 345 25.92 3.55 -16.47
N SER A 346 25.64 4.86 -16.30
CA SER A 346 25.89 5.89 -17.32
C SER A 346 27.37 5.94 -17.72
N PRO A 347 27.73 6.49 -18.90
CA PRO A 347 29.11 6.77 -19.25
C PRO A 347 29.82 7.61 -18.17
N GLN A 348 31.11 7.37 -17.92
CA GLN A 348 31.85 7.99 -16.81
C GLN A 348 31.68 9.51 -16.71
N HIS A 349 31.75 10.21 -17.85
CA HIS A 349 31.61 11.67 -17.92
C HIS A 349 30.18 12.21 -17.66
N LYS A 350 29.18 11.32 -17.54
CA LYS A 350 27.78 11.66 -17.22
C LYS A 350 27.37 11.21 -15.81
N ARG A 351 28.26 10.55 -15.07
CA ARG A 351 27.93 10.06 -13.72
C ARG A 351 27.96 11.23 -12.76
N THR A 352 26.86 11.40 -12.03
CA THR A 352 26.81 12.27 -10.87
C THR A 352 27.51 11.60 -9.69
N PHE A 353 28.13 12.40 -8.82
CA PHE A 353 28.78 11.92 -7.60
C PHE A 353 28.55 12.92 -6.46
N PRO A 354 28.45 12.46 -5.21
CA PRO A 354 28.46 13.35 -4.06
C PRO A 354 29.86 13.95 -3.87
N PRO A 355 29.99 15.26 -3.58
CA PRO A 355 31.27 15.84 -3.21
C PRO A 355 31.72 15.33 -1.84
N LYS A 356 33.02 15.45 -1.53
CA LYS A 356 33.58 15.23 -0.19
C LYS A 356 33.00 16.26 0.80
N GLN A 357 32.98 15.92 2.08
CA GLN A 357 32.60 16.87 3.13
C GLN A 357 33.55 18.07 3.17
N SER A 358 33.06 19.25 3.57
CA SER A 358 33.83 20.50 3.60
C SER A 358 35.17 20.36 4.34
N SER A 359 35.17 19.68 5.49
CA SER A 359 36.40 19.44 6.28
C SER A 359 37.46 18.61 5.54
N ALA A 360 37.06 17.73 4.62
CA ALA A 360 37.96 16.97 3.78
C ALA A 360 38.37 17.75 2.53
N LEU A 361 37.50 18.62 2.01
CA LEU A 361 37.80 19.52 0.90
C LEU A 361 38.81 20.60 1.29
N GLU A 362 38.69 21.19 2.49
CA GLU A 362 39.62 22.20 3.02
C GLU A 362 41.05 21.66 3.20
N LYS A 363 41.18 20.35 3.40
CA LYS A 363 42.49 19.66 3.51
C LYS A 363 43.10 19.33 2.15
N LEU A 364 42.37 19.54 1.05
CA LEU A 364 42.91 19.33 -0.29
C LEU A 364 43.86 20.48 -0.65
N GLY A 365 44.91 20.15 -1.42
CA GLY A 365 45.77 21.18 -1.99
C GLY A 365 44.99 22.10 -2.94
N PRO A 366 45.46 23.36 -3.13
CA PRO A 366 44.73 24.37 -3.91
C PRO A 366 44.44 23.98 -5.36
N ASP A 367 45.25 23.08 -5.94
CA ASP A 367 45.08 22.59 -7.32
C ASP A 367 44.44 21.19 -7.42
N SER A 368 43.97 20.63 -6.30
CA SER A 368 43.40 19.28 -6.29
C SER A 368 42.00 19.25 -6.89
N THR A 369 41.78 18.34 -7.84
CA THR A 369 40.47 18.08 -8.46
C THR A 369 39.75 16.88 -7.86
N GLU A 370 40.31 16.25 -6.81
CA GLU A 370 39.71 15.10 -6.14
C GLU A 370 38.58 15.49 -5.17
N ILE A 371 37.59 16.21 -5.69
CA ILE A 371 36.42 16.68 -4.94
C ILE A 371 35.39 15.58 -4.70
N GLU A 372 35.48 14.47 -5.44
CA GLU A 372 34.48 13.41 -5.43
C GLU A 372 34.60 12.51 -4.19
N SER A 373 33.48 12.23 -3.53
CA SER A 373 33.41 11.18 -2.50
C SER A 373 33.58 9.79 -3.11
N ASP A 374 33.87 8.84 -2.24
CA ASP A 374 33.96 7.42 -2.63
C ASP A 374 32.56 6.85 -2.95
N ASN A 375 32.50 5.89 -3.86
CA ASN A 375 31.24 5.26 -4.29
C ASN A 375 31.46 3.80 -4.69
N ASP A 376 30.38 3.06 -4.92
CA ASP A 376 30.42 1.63 -5.25
C ASP A 376 31.30 1.31 -6.45
N ILE A 377 31.30 2.17 -7.47
CA ILE A 377 32.08 1.98 -8.69
C ILE A 377 33.59 2.11 -8.41
N LYS A 378 33.99 3.11 -7.62
CA LYS A 378 35.39 3.32 -7.20
C LYS A 378 35.87 2.27 -6.22
N ARG A 379 34.99 1.74 -5.38
CA ARG A 379 35.33 0.62 -4.49
C ARG A 379 35.50 -0.66 -5.28
N TYR A 380 34.60 -0.93 -6.22
CA TYR A 380 34.69 -2.05 -7.13
C TYR A 380 35.97 -2.02 -7.99
N SER A 381 36.42 -0.85 -8.44
CA SER A 381 37.68 -0.73 -9.19
C SER A 381 38.92 -1.03 -8.36
N ARG A 382 38.85 -0.87 -7.03
CA ARG A 382 39.92 -1.18 -6.06
C ARG A 382 39.69 -2.51 -5.33
N ARG A 383 38.74 -3.33 -5.78
CA ARG A 383 38.38 -4.57 -5.08
C ARG A 383 39.57 -5.53 -4.98
N PRO A 384 39.65 -6.34 -3.91
CA PRO A 384 40.68 -7.35 -3.76
C PRO A 384 40.65 -8.38 -4.90
N LYS A 385 41.80 -8.98 -5.23
CA LYS A 385 41.91 -10.00 -6.30
C LYS A 385 41.03 -11.23 -6.06
N GLN A 386 40.69 -11.52 -4.81
CA GLN A 386 39.75 -12.59 -4.44
C GLN A 386 38.36 -12.38 -5.05
N LEU A 387 37.98 -11.13 -5.37
CA LEU A 387 36.72 -10.74 -5.98
C LEU A 387 36.87 -10.41 -7.47
N GLU A 388 37.94 -10.86 -8.13
CA GLU A 388 38.20 -10.54 -9.54
C GLU A 388 37.08 -11.07 -10.47
N ASN A 389 36.55 -12.25 -10.14
CA ASN A 389 35.46 -12.91 -10.88
C ASN A 389 34.08 -12.27 -10.65
N TRP A 390 33.94 -11.35 -9.70
CA TRP A 390 32.67 -10.70 -9.41
C TRP A 390 32.47 -9.53 -10.37
N CYS A 391 31.27 -9.42 -10.94
CA CYS A 391 30.89 -8.21 -11.65
C CYS A 391 30.45 -7.12 -10.65
N LEU A 392 30.23 -5.89 -11.14
CA LEU A 392 29.80 -4.76 -10.29
C LEU A 392 28.47 -5.07 -9.57
N ALA A 393 27.55 -5.77 -10.22
CA ALA A 393 26.28 -6.16 -9.61
C ALA A 393 26.45 -7.19 -8.49
N ASP A 394 27.34 -8.17 -8.66
CA ASP A 394 27.66 -9.14 -7.60
C ASP A 394 28.30 -8.43 -6.40
N TYR A 395 29.24 -7.52 -6.68
CA TYR A 395 29.92 -6.72 -5.66
C TYR A 395 28.96 -5.91 -4.78
N VAL A 396 28.03 -5.20 -5.41
CA VAL A 396 27.06 -4.35 -4.69
C VAL A 396 25.96 -5.19 -4.00
N SER A 397 25.58 -6.34 -4.56
CA SER A 397 24.49 -7.15 -4.00
C SER A 397 24.89 -8.06 -2.84
N GLN A 398 26.18 -8.41 -2.72
CA GLN A 398 26.67 -9.37 -1.72
C GLN A 398 27.46 -8.72 -0.58
N LEU A 399 27.87 -7.45 -0.71
CA LEU A 399 28.67 -6.76 0.30
C LEU A 399 27.87 -5.63 0.94
N GLU A 400 27.91 -5.59 2.27
CA GLU A 400 27.36 -4.48 3.06
C GLU A 400 28.49 -3.51 3.41
N LEU A 401 28.27 -2.21 3.14
CA LEU A 401 29.25 -1.18 3.45
C LEU A 401 29.14 -0.76 4.91
N GLN A 402 30.18 -1.05 5.69
CA GLN A 402 30.32 -0.49 7.04
C GLN A 402 31.23 0.74 7.00
N TYR A 403 30.69 1.87 7.45
CA TYR A 403 31.48 3.07 7.67
C TYR A 403 32.08 3.02 9.09
N PRO A 404 33.35 3.42 9.27
CA PRO A 404 33.90 3.59 10.61
C PRO A 404 33.02 4.57 11.38
N LYS A 405 32.57 4.19 12.58
CA LYS A 405 31.95 5.15 13.49
C LYS A 405 32.99 6.25 13.74
N THR A 406 32.63 7.50 13.47
CA THR A 406 33.44 8.65 13.90
C THR A 406 33.65 8.52 15.40
N SER A 407 34.88 8.23 15.82
CA SER A 407 35.27 8.35 17.22
C SER A 407 35.02 9.80 17.61
N GLU A 408 34.16 10.03 18.60
CA GLU A 408 34.08 11.32 19.29
C GLU A 408 35.51 11.72 19.67
N SER A 409 35.99 12.83 19.12
CA SER A 409 37.27 13.40 19.47
C SER A 409 37.22 13.79 20.94
N SER A 410 37.99 13.08 21.75
CA SER A 410 38.25 13.39 23.15
C SER A 410 39.10 14.66 23.26
N ASP A 411 38.47 15.82 23.04
CA ASP A 411 39.06 17.13 23.34
C ASP A 411 38.32 17.72 24.55
N HIS A 412 38.56 17.12 25.71
CA HIS A 412 38.44 17.80 27.01
C HIS A 412 39.83 17.82 27.64
N GLU A 413 40.70 18.67 27.10
CA GLU A 413 41.88 19.14 27.83
C GLU A 413 41.40 20.02 28.99
N THR A 414 41.53 19.48 30.19
CA THR A 414 41.99 20.14 31.42
C THR A 414 41.92 21.68 31.44
N GLU A 415 40.85 22.22 32.03
CA GLU A 415 40.95 23.49 32.75
C GLU A 415 41.21 23.21 34.24
N GLN A 416 42.18 23.97 34.74
CA GLN A 416 42.91 23.78 35.97
C GLN A 416 42.08 24.18 37.20
N GLN A 417 42.45 23.53 38.31
CA GLN A 417 42.17 23.94 39.67
C GLN A 417 42.48 25.43 39.88
N GLU A 418 41.52 26.17 40.42
CA GLU A 418 41.66 27.02 41.62
C GLU A 418 40.38 26.97 42.45
#